data_AF-X1M3T6-F1
#
_entry.id   AF-X1M3T6-F1
#
_cell.length_a   1.000
_cell.length_b   1.000
_cell.length_c   1.000
_cell.angle_alpha   90.00
_cell.angle_beta   90.00
_cell.angle_gamma   90.00
#
_symmetry.space_group_name_H-M   'P 1'
#
loop_
_entity.id
_entity.type
_entity.pdbx_description
1 polymer ?
#
loop_
_entity_poly.entity_id
_entity_poly.type
_entity_poly.pdbx_seq_one_letter_code
_entity_poly.pdbx_strand_id
1 'polypeptide(L)'
;MGGVITLLLLLTGIFADLLAPYPYYELHTADILASPSAQFWMGTDFMGRDLLSRVIFGARVSVIIGLSASAMATLVATFIGILCGYIGGKFDLVVQRFVDAVMCLPNLIKGR
;
A
#
# COMPACT_ATOMS: atom_id res chain seq x y z
N MET A 1 -13.23 -10.36 -6.49
CA MET A 1 -12.93 -10.07 -5.06
C MET A 1 -11.82 -9.03 -4.92
N GLY A 2 -10.59 -9.28 -5.38
CA GLY A 2 -9.47 -8.32 -5.24
C GLY A 2 -9.77 -6.91 -5.78
N GLY A 3 -10.24 -6.80 -7.03
CA GLY A 3 -10.58 -5.49 -7.62
C GLY A 3 -11.66 -4.71 -6.87
N VAL A 4 -12.61 -5.39 -6.24
CA VAL A 4 -13.65 -4.75 -5.41
C VAL A 4 -13.03 -4.14 -4.16
N ILE A 5 -12.13 -4.87 -3.49
CA ILE A 5 -11.42 -4.39 -2.30
C ILE A 5 -10.55 -3.18 -2.67
N THR A 6 -9.80 -3.27 -3.78
CA THR A 6 -8.97 -2.17 -4.25
C THR A 6 -9.83 -0.95 -4.57
N LEU A 7 -10.96 -1.12 -5.25
CA LEU A 7 -11.89 -0.02 -5.57
C LEU A 7 -12.42 0.67 -4.30
N LEU A 8 -12.82 -0.11 -3.30
CA LEU A 8 -13.29 0.43 -2.02
C LEU A 8 -12.18 1.25 -1.33
N LEU A 9 -10.95 0.73 -1.26
CA LEU A 9 -9.81 1.45 -0.69
C LEU A 9 -9.44 2.72 -1.48
N LEU A 10 -9.64 2.69 -2.80
CA LEU A 10 -9.43 3.84 -3.67
C LEU A 10 -10.47 4.93 -3.38
N LEU A 11 -11.74 4.54 -3.24
CA LEU A 11 -12.82 5.46 -2.86
C LEU A 11 -12.59 6.03 -1.45
N THR A 12 -12.24 5.21 -0.46
CA THR A 12 -11.95 5.72 0.89
C THR A 12 -10.77 6.68 0.89
N GLY A 13 -9.74 6.42 0.08
CA GLY A 13 -8.59 7.30 -0.07
C GLY A 13 -8.91 8.63 -0.77
N ILE A 14 -9.70 8.61 -1.84
CA ILE A 14 -10.12 9.82 -2.57
C ILE A 14 -11.01 10.69 -1.70
N PHE A 15 -12.01 10.07 -1.05
CA PHE A 15 -12.95 10.76 -0.19
C PHE A 15 -12.46 10.88 1.26
N ALA A 16 -11.16 10.69 1.52
CA ALA A 16 -10.60 10.73 2.87
C ALA A 16 -10.91 12.05 3.58
N ASP A 17 -10.79 13.17 2.87
CA ASP A 17 -11.06 14.51 3.41
C ASP A 17 -12.55 14.74 3.74
N LEU A 18 -13.46 13.92 3.20
CA LEU A 18 -14.91 13.96 3.48
C LEU A 18 -15.35 12.88 4.49
N LEU A 19 -14.66 11.74 4.50
CA LEU A 19 -14.97 10.59 5.35
C LEU A 19 -14.33 10.70 6.73
N ALA A 20 -13.18 11.37 6.85
CA ALA A 20 -12.50 11.53 8.12
C ALA A 20 -13.26 12.53 9.01
N PRO A 21 -13.60 12.16 10.27
CA PRO A 21 -14.23 13.08 11.19
C PRO A 21 -13.36 14.30 11.53
N TYR A 22 -12.03 14.12 11.54
CA TYR A 22 -11.07 15.15 11.89
C TYR A 22 -9.92 15.25 10.85
N PRO A 23 -9.36 16.45 10.63
CA PRO A 23 -8.11 16.66 9.90
C PRO A 23 -6.96 15.80 10.44
N TYR A 24 -6.10 15.31 9.54
CA TYR A 24 -5.00 14.39 9.88
C TYR A 24 -4.02 14.92 10.95
N TYR A 25 -3.81 16.23 11.01
CA TYR A 25 -2.84 16.87 11.90
C TYR A 25 -3.47 17.51 13.15
N GLU A 26 -4.78 17.37 13.35
CA GLU A 26 -5.46 17.98 14.50
C GLU A 26 -5.12 17.24 15.80
N LEU A 27 -4.76 18.01 16.84
CA LEU A 27 -4.30 17.50 18.13
C LEU A 27 -5.30 17.87 19.22
N HIS A 28 -5.84 16.87 19.90
CA HIS A 28 -6.70 17.04 21.08
C HIS A 28 -5.90 16.69 22.33
N THR A 29 -5.14 17.65 22.86
CA THR A 29 -4.22 17.44 23.99
C THR A 29 -4.92 17.06 25.29
N ALA A 30 -6.20 17.40 25.44
CA ALA A 30 -7.03 16.97 26.57
C ALA A 30 -7.43 15.49 26.50
N ASP A 31 -7.43 14.92 25.29
CA ASP A 31 -7.96 13.58 24.99
C ASP A 31 -6.83 12.62 24.59
N ILE A 32 -5.67 12.66 25.24
CA ILE A 32 -4.56 11.73 24.95
C ILE A 32 -4.92 10.32 25.42
N LEU A 33 -4.69 9.31 24.58
CA LEU A 33 -5.00 7.90 24.88
C LEU A 33 -6.46 7.68 25.32
N ALA A 34 -7.37 8.49 24.77
CA ALA A 34 -8.79 8.38 25.05
C ALA A 34 -9.32 7.06 24.47
N SER A 35 -10.16 6.39 25.26
CA SER A 35 -10.87 5.19 24.82
C SER A 35 -11.90 5.53 23.72
N PRO A 36 -12.34 4.54 22.92
CA PRO A 36 -13.38 4.75 21.91
C PRO A 36 -14.63 5.43 22.50
N SER A 37 -15.10 6.48 21.84
CA SER A 37 -16.24 7.29 22.25
C SER A 37 -17.05 7.77 21.04
N ALA A 38 -18.22 8.37 21.28
CA ALA A 38 -19.03 8.94 20.19
C ALA A 38 -18.31 10.08 19.45
N GLN A 39 -17.38 10.77 20.13
CA GLN A 39 -16.53 11.81 19.55
C GLN A 39 -15.34 11.19 18.80
N PHE A 40 -14.67 10.20 19.39
CA PHE A 40 -13.54 9.50 18.78
C PHE A 40 -13.87 8.01 18.61
N TRP A 41 -14.40 7.63 17.46
CA TRP A 41 -14.97 6.28 17.24
C TRP A 41 -13.97 5.14 17.47
N MET A 42 -12.69 5.38 17.21
CA MET A 42 -11.60 4.43 17.46
C MET A 42 -10.66 4.88 18.59
N GLY A 43 -11.04 5.92 19.34
CA GLY A 43 -10.19 6.56 20.34
C GLY A 43 -9.12 7.45 19.72
N THR A 44 -8.15 7.85 20.54
CA THR A 44 -7.04 8.72 20.13
C THR A 44 -5.68 8.09 20.39
N ASP A 45 -4.65 8.61 19.71
CA ASP A 45 -3.27 8.16 19.92
C ASP A 45 -2.56 8.89 21.09
N PHE A 46 -1.27 8.58 21.26
CA PHE A 46 -0.42 9.18 22.29
C PHE A 46 -0.21 10.70 22.15
N MET A 47 -0.61 11.29 21.02
CA MET A 47 -0.60 12.74 20.79
C MET A 47 -2.00 13.35 20.85
N GLY A 48 -3.05 12.56 21.11
CA GLY A 48 -4.43 13.01 21.12
C GLY A 48 -5.03 13.19 19.71
N ARG A 49 -4.50 12.49 18.69
CA ARG A 49 -5.07 12.52 17.33
C ARG A 49 -6.11 11.43 17.16
N ASP A 50 -7.18 11.72 16.43
CA ASP A 50 -8.24 10.74 16.13
C ASP A 50 -7.70 9.55 15.33
N LEU A 51 -7.89 8.35 15.85
CA LEU A 51 -7.31 7.13 15.28
C LEU A 51 -8.02 6.70 13.99
N LEU A 52 -9.34 6.92 13.88
CA LEU A 52 -10.12 6.59 12.69
C LEU A 52 -9.68 7.43 11.49
N SER A 53 -9.57 8.74 11.66
CA SER A 53 -9.06 9.66 10.64
C SER A 53 -7.68 9.23 10.17
N ARG A 54 -6.78 8.88 11.09
CA ARG A 54 -5.43 8.38 10.73
C ARG A 54 -5.47 7.08 9.92
N VAL A 55 -6.39 6.17 10.20
CA VAL A 55 -6.58 4.95 9.40
C VAL A 55 -7.08 5.28 7.99
N ILE A 56 -8.05 6.19 7.85
CA ILE A 56 -8.60 6.61 6.54
C ILE A 56 -7.51 7.27 5.68
N PHE A 57 -6.78 8.24 6.25
CA PHE A 57 -5.64 8.87 5.57
C PHE A 57 -4.51 7.88 5.29
N GLY A 58 -4.28 6.92 6.21
CA GLY A 58 -3.35 5.82 6.01
C GLY A 58 -3.73 4.96 4.79
N ALA A 59 -5.01 4.64 4.63
CA ALA A 59 -5.50 3.90 3.47
C ALA A 59 -5.21 4.63 2.15
N ARG A 60 -5.41 5.96 2.10
CA ARG A 60 -5.04 6.80 0.93
C ARG A 60 -3.57 6.62 0.56
N VAL A 61 -2.67 6.73 1.54
CA VAL A 61 -1.22 6.57 1.32
C VAL A 61 -0.87 5.15 0.87
N SER A 62 -1.43 4.13 1.50
CA SER A 62 -1.20 2.73 1.12
C SER A 62 -1.60 2.43 -0.33
N VAL A 63 -2.73 2.97 -0.78
CA VAL A 63 -3.20 2.80 -2.17
C VAL A 63 -2.26 3.50 -3.14
N ILE A 64 -1.85 4.74 -2.86
CA ILE A 64 -0.91 5.49 -3.72
C ILE A 64 0.40 4.72 -3.87
N ILE A 65 0.97 4.23 -2.76
CA ILE A 65 2.23 3.47 -2.78
C ILE A 65 2.05 2.14 -3.52
N GLY A 66 1.01 1.38 -3.22
CA GLY A 66 0.76 0.09 -3.86
C GLY A 66 0.57 0.20 -5.38
N LEU A 67 -0.23 1.18 -5.83
CA LEU A 67 -0.48 1.41 -7.25
C LEU A 67 0.77 1.94 -7.97
N SER A 68 1.49 2.89 -7.39
CA SER A 68 2.71 3.42 -8.00
C SER A 68 3.83 2.39 -8.10
N ALA A 69 4.05 1.60 -7.05
CA ALA A 69 5.04 0.52 -7.05
C ALA A 69 4.67 -0.57 -8.07
N SER A 70 3.41 -1.00 -8.11
CA SER A 70 2.95 -2.01 -9.08
C SER A 70 3.07 -1.51 -10.52
N ALA A 71 2.66 -0.27 -10.81
CA ALA A 71 2.80 0.33 -12.14
C ALA A 71 4.27 0.39 -12.58
N MET A 72 5.17 0.84 -11.69
CA MET A 72 6.61 0.89 -11.99
C MET A 72 7.19 -0.51 -12.24
N ALA A 73 6.86 -1.48 -11.38
CA ALA A 73 7.30 -2.85 -11.55
C ALA A 73 6.80 -3.45 -12.87
N THR A 74 5.54 -3.20 -13.25
CA THR A 74 4.98 -3.63 -14.52
C THR A 74 5.71 -2.99 -15.69
N LEU A 75 5.97 -1.68 -15.67
CA LEU A 75 6.70 -0.99 -16.74
C LEU A 75 8.10 -1.59 -16.96
N VAL A 76 8.85 -1.80 -15.88
CA VAL A 76 10.19 -2.41 -15.95
C VAL A 76 10.12 -3.85 -16.43
N ALA A 77 9.20 -4.66 -15.88
CA ALA A 77 9.03 -6.05 -16.27
C ALA A 77 8.59 -6.19 -17.73
N THR A 78 7.68 -5.34 -18.20
CA THR A 78 7.25 -5.30 -19.60
C THR A 78 8.39 -4.91 -20.53
N PHE A 79 9.19 -3.90 -20.17
CA PHE A 79 10.35 -3.50 -20.97
C PHE A 79 11.36 -4.64 -21.11
N ILE A 80 11.71 -5.31 -20.00
CA ILE A 80 12.59 -6.47 -20.02
C ILE A 80 11.97 -7.61 -20.84
N GLY A 81 10.68 -7.89 -20.65
CA GLY A 81 9.96 -8.93 -21.39
C GLY A 81 9.96 -8.71 -22.89
N ILE A 82 9.78 -7.46 -23.34
CA ILE A 82 9.87 -7.08 -24.76
C ILE A 82 11.30 -7.33 -25.28
N LEU A 83 12.34 -6.96 -24.54
CA LEU A 83 13.73 -7.20 -24.93
C LEU A 83 14.03 -8.70 -25.05
N CYS A 84 13.55 -9.52 -24.11
CA CYS A 84 13.67 -10.97 -24.17
C CYS A 84 12.97 -11.55 -25.40
N GLY A 85 11.74 -11.10 -25.68
CA GLY A 85 10.97 -11.55 -26.84
C GLY A 85 11.55 -11.12 -28.19
N TYR A 86 12.17 -9.94 -28.26
CA TYR A 86 12.75 -9.41 -29.49
C TYR A 86 14.15 -9.97 -29.79
N ILE A 87 15.05 -10.01 -28.80
CA ILE A 87 16.44 -10.46 -28.98
C ILE A 87 16.51 -12.00 -28.96
N GLY A 88 15.77 -12.65 -28.06
CA GLY A 88 15.76 -14.09 -27.88
C GLY A 88 17.14 -14.69 -27.50
N GLY A 89 17.24 -16.02 -27.63
CA GLY A 89 18.50 -16.76 -27.51
C GLY A 89 19.15 -16.69 -26.12
N LYS A 90 20.45 -16.35 -26.06
CA LYS A 90 21.24 -16.37 -24.82
C LYS A 90 20.79 -15.31 -23.81
N PHE A 91 20.30 -14.16 -24.27
CA PHE A 91 19.83 -13.08 -23.39
C PHE A 91 18.57 -13.52 -22.64
N ASP A 92 17.59 -14.06 -23.36
CA ASP A 92 16.36 -14.62 -22.76
C ASP A 92 16.69 -15.72 -21.74
N LEU A 93 17.61 -16.65 -22.09
CA LEU A 93 18.02 -17.72 -21.19
C LEU A 93 18.59 -17.18 -19.87
N VAL A 94 19.47 -16.18 -19.91
CA VAL A 94 20.07 -15.59 -18.69
C VAL A 94 19.00 -14.92 -17.83
N VAL A 95 18.08 -14.16 -18.43
CA VAL A 95 17.00 -13.48 -17.70
C VAL A 95 16.07 -14.52 -17.05
N GLN A 96 15.68 -15.56 -17.78
CA GLN A 96 14.88 -16.66 -17.23
C GLN A 96 15.59 -17.36 -16.07
N ARG A 97 16.90 -17.66 -16.19
CA ARG A 97 17.67 -18.28 -15.10
C ARG A 97 17.69 -17.39 -13.86
N PHE A 98 17.79 -16.07 -14.01
CA PHE A 98 17.74 -15.15 -12.89
C PHE A 98 16.36 -15.17 -12.21
N VAL A 99 15.28 -15.13 -12.99
CA VAL A 99 13.90 -15.22 -12.45
C VAL A 99 13.68 -16.53 -11.71
N ASP A 100 14.10 -17.65 -12.29
CA ASP A 100 14.01 -18.99 -11.68
C ASP A 100 14.77 -19.04 -10.35
N ALA A 101 15.97 -18.45 -10.30
CA ALA A 101 16.77 -18.38 -9.08
C ALA A 101 16.11 -17.52 -7.98
N VAL A 102 15.41 -16.44 -8.35
CA VAL A 102 14.67 -15.62 -7.38
C VAL A 102 13.43 -16.34 -6.87
N MET A 103 12.73 -17.07 -7.74
CA MET A 103 11.48 -17.79 -7.42
C MET A 103 11.71 -19.10 -6.67
N CYS A 104 12.88 -19.74 -6.80
CA CYS A 104 13.20 -20.97 -6.10
C CYS A 104 13.56 -20.75 -4.61
N LEU A 105 13.81 -19.50 -4.19
CA LEU A 105 14.06 -19.17 -2.80
C LEU A 105 12.78 -19.31 -1.97
N PRO A 106 12.72 -20.24 -1.00
CA PRO A 106 11.53 -20.42 -0.17
C PRO A 106 11.31 -19.18 0.71
N ASN A 107 10.05 -18.73 0.78
CA ASN A 107 9.63 -17.58 1.61
C ASN A 107 9.95 -17.75 3.12
N LEU A 108 10.33 -18.95 3.56
CA LEU A 108 10.74 -19.24 4.94
C LEU A 108 12.15 -18.72 5.30
N ILE A 109 13.05 -18.54 4.33
CA ILE A 109 14.43 -18.08 4.58
C ILE A 109 14.51 -16.54 4.52
N LYS A 110 13.63 -15.89 3.73
CA LYS A 110 13.43 -14.44 3.74
C LYS A 110 12.54 -14.08 4.93
N GLY A 111 13.15 -14.09 6.12
CA GLY A 111 12.46 -13.84 7.39
C GLY A 111 11.60 -12.57 7.39
N ARG A 112 10.50 -12.64 8.16
CA ARG A 112 9.91 -11.44 8.76
C ARG A 112 10.94 -10.70 9.60
#